data_AF-A0A9W9YVD8-F1
#
_entry.id   AF-A0A9W9YVD8-F1
#
_cell.length_a   1.000
_cell.length_b   1.000
_cell.length_c   1.000
_cell.angle_alpha   90.00
_cell.angle_beta   90.00
_cell.angle_gamma   90.00
#
_symmetry.space_group_name_H-M   'P 1'
#
loop_
_entity.id
_entity.type
_entity.pdbx_description
1 polymer ?
#
loop_
_entity_poly.entity_id
_entity_poly.type
_entity_poly.pdbx_seq_one_letter_code
_entity_poly.pdbx_strand_id
1 'polypeptide(L)'
;MLRGPLLFRQSLLARTILAHGFATHKEKPANVKRPSTAYQLFAFENRALVVAEYPDIKGQEITKALSNKWKEMSEDEKSSYKKTYKENLKIYNAPLAKLPKKPPGTFGLFVKENYSKEARLLPEAKLTEVMKALSNQWNNISNEEKEQWKQKQEEMKEEYKEKVISFDEGLTPEERGFLEEKRGPKMRQLAKEKSKLLGRPKRPLTAYIIFVQKNIRGMESPTGSTAVERIQTLAQTWNNMTSEEKEEYVVESRQAFEQYQKDVAEWKEKHPEAA
;
A
#
# COMPACT_ATOMS: atom_id res chain seq x y z
N MET A 1 5.63 35.99 -18.92
CA MET A 1 5.98 34.57 -18.69
C MET A 1 5.37 34.11 -17.38
N LEU A 2 4.21 33.44 -17.42
CA LEU A 2 3.47 33.01 -16.23
C LEU A 2 4.10 31.74 -15.64
N ARG A 3 4.82 31.87 -14.52
CA ARG A 3 5.25 30.73 -13.70
C ARG A 3 4.04 30.23 -12.90
N GLY A 4 3.39 29.17 -13.37
CA GLY A 4 2.34 28.48 -12.62
C GLY A 4 2.87 27.95 -11.27
N PRO A 5 2.01 27.83 -10.24
CA PRO A 5 2.43 27.53 -8.87
C PRO A 5 3.15 26.19 -8.75
N LEU A 6 4.30 26.19 -8.07
CA LEU A 6 5.22 25.06 -7.85
C LEU A 6 4.53 23.76 -7.41
N LEU A 7 3.40 23.86 -6.70
CA LEU A 7 2.58 22.72 -6.24
C LEU A 7 1.95 21.93 -7.40
N PHE A 8 1.64 22.59 -8.51
CA PHE A 8 1.09 21.94 -9.71
C PHE A 8 2.16 21.17 -10.51
N ARG A 9 3.41 21.63 -10.48
CA ARG A 9 4.54 20.93 -11.11
C ARG A 9 5.00 19.73 -10.30
N GLN A 10 4.98 19.81 -8.97
CA GLN A 10 5.26 18.68 -8.09
C GLN A 10 4.17 17.59 -8.20
N SER A 11 2.89 17.98 -8.35
CA SER A 11 1.79 17.03 -8.52
C SER A 11 1.81 16.32 -9.88
N LEU A 12 2.21 17.00 -10.96
CA LEU A 12 2.40 16.40 -12.29
C LEU A 12 3.56 15.41 -12.29
N LEU A 13 4.73 15.77 -11.74
CA LEU A 13 5.88 14.87 -11.62
C LEU A 13 5.54 13.62 -10.80
N ALA A 14 4.84 13.76 -9.66
CA ALA A 14 4.42 12.62 -8.85
C ALA A 14 3.44 11.71 -9.61
N ARG A 15 2.46 12.28 -10.34
CA ARG A 15 1.53 11.51 -11.20
C ARG A 15 2.25 10.84 -12.37
N THR A 16 3.28 11.46 -12.93
CA THR A 16 4.08 10.91 -14.04
C THR A 16 4.99 9.79 -13.56
N ILE A 17 5.58 9.91 -12.36
CA ILE A 17 6.40 8.87 -11.72
C ILE A 17 5.54 7.66 -11.33
N LEU A 18 4.34 7.89 -10.78
CA LEU A 18 3.38 6.83 -10.45
C LEU A 18 2.86 6.11 -11.71
N ALA A 19 2.48 6.87 -12.75
CA ALA A 19 2.07 6.30 -14.03
C ALA A 19 3.22 5.53 -14.71
N HIS A 20 4.46 6.01 -14.60
CA HIS A 20 5.64 5.33 -15.13
C HIS A 20 5.97 4.03 -14.38
N GLY A 21 5.97 4.02 -13.05
CA GLY A 21 6.18 2.80 -12.25
C GLY A 21 5.14 1.73 -12.57
N PHE A 22 3.89 2.16 -12.82
CA PHE A 22 2.79 1.30 -13.23
C PHE A 22 2.93 0.80 -14.68
N ALA A 23 3.33 1.66 -15.62
CA ALA A 23 3.47 1.33 -17.05
C ALA A 23 4.73 0.50 -17.37
N THR A 24 5.78 0.58 -16.54
CA THR A 24 7.06 -0.13 -16.78
C THR A 24 7.31 -1.32 -15.86
N HIS A 25 6.35 -1.68 -14.99
CA HIS A 25 6.51 -2.70 -13.95
C HIS A 25 7.69 -2.46 -12.97
N LYS A 26 8.27 -1.26 -12.94
CA LYS A 26 9.41 -0.87 -12.07
C LYS A 26 8.94 -0.25 -10.75
N GLU A 27 8.01 -0.90 -10.05
CA GLU A 27 7.63 -0.51 -8.69
C GLU A 27 8.82 -0.75 -7.74
N LYS A 28 9.19 0.23 -6.90
CA LYS A 28 10.20 0.00 -5.84
C LYS A 28 9.63 -1.08 -4.90
N PRO A 29 10.26 -2.27 -4.80
CA PRO A 29 9.79 -3.30 -3.87
C PRO A 29 9.86 -2.74 -2.45
N ALA A 30 8.93 -3.11 -1.56
CA ALA A 30 9.07 -2.72 -0.16
C ALA A 30 10.37 -3.28 0.40
N ASN A 31 10.88 -2.60 1.43
CA ASN A 31 12.11 -2.93 2.14
C ASN A 31 11.97 -4.22 2.95
N VAL A 32 11.83 -5.32 2.22
CA VAL A 32 11.73 -6.68 2.73
C VAL A 32 13.01 -7.37 2.28
N LYS A 33 13.79 -7.87 3.24
CA LYS A 33 15.05 -8.56 2.95
C LYS A 33 14.77 -9.76 2.06
N ARG A 34 15.40 -9.75 0.88
CA ARG A 34 15.33 -10.84 -0.10
C ARG A 34 16.05 -12.08 0.44
N PRO A 35 15.73 -13.27 -0.08
CA PRO A 35 16.51 -14.47 0.22
C PRO A 35 17.98 -14.28 -0.15
N SER A 36 18.86 -14.94 0.60
CA SER A 36 20.30 -14.89 0.42
C SER A 36 20.70 -15.27 -1.00
N THR A 37 21.61 -14.49 -1.60
CA THR A 37 22.13 -14.77 -2.94
C THR A 37 22.96 -16.06 -2.96
N ALA A 38 23.20 -16.61 -4.14
CA ALA A 38 24.00 -17.82 -4.31
C ALA A 38 25.38 -17.73 -3.60
N TYR A 39 26.08 -16.60 -3.75
CA TYR A 39 27.33 -16.35 -3.04
C TYR A 39 27.15 -16.26 -1.52
N GLN A 40 26.07 -15.65 -1.03
CA GLN A 40 25.81 -15.54 0.41
C GLN A 40 25.54 -16.92 1.03
N LEU A 41 24.77 -17.79 0.35
CA LEU A 41 24.55 -19.17 0.77
C LEU A 41 25.88 -19.92 0.88
N PHE A 42 26.71 -19.87 -0.17
CA PHE A 42 28.05 -20.43 -0.15
C PHE A 42 28.91 -19.88 1.00
N ALA A 43 28.91 -18.55 1.17
CA ALA A 43 29.69 -17.89 2.20
C ALA A 43 29.22 -18.29 3.60
N PHE A 44 27.93 -18.49 3.85
CA PHE A 44 27.44 -18.97 5.15
C PHE A 44 27.91 -20.39 5.46
N GLU A 45 27.87 -21.29 4.49
CA GLU A 45 28.32 -22.68 4.66
C GLU A 45 29.83 -22.79 4.83
N ASN A 46 30.61 -21.98 4.10
CA ASN A 46 32.07 -22.09 4.07
C ASN A 46 32.78 -21.18 5.06
N ARG A 47 32.10 -20.18 5.65
CA ARG A 47 32.74 -19.25 6.60
C ARG A 47 33.30 -19.95 7.82
N ALA A 48 32.59 -20.95 8.36
CA ALA A 48 33.05 -21.71 9.52
C ALA A 48 34.35 -22.47 9.21
N LEU A 49 34.47 -23.04 8.00
CA LEU A 49 35.68 -23.72 7.55
C LEU A 49 36.87 -22.76 7.44
N VAL A 50 36.65 -21.59 6.84
CA VAL A 50 37.71 -20.56 6.69
C VAL A 50 38.14 -20.00 8.06
N VAL A 51 37.22 -19.85 9.01
CA VAL A 51 37.56 -19.43 10.39
C VAL A 51 38.35 -20.52 11.13
N ALA A 52 38.04 -21.80 10.90
CA ALA A 52 38.77 -22.91 11.51
C ALA A 52 40.21 -23.05 10.96
N GLU A 53 40.39 -22.81 9.66
CA GLU A 53 41.71 -22.80 9.01
C GLU A 53 42.54 -21.58 9.41
N TYR A 54 41.89 -20.46 9.71
CA TYR A 54 42.54 -19.21 10.10
C TYR A 54 41.83 -18.58 11.31
N PRO A 55 42.15 -19.02 12.55
CA PRO A 55 41.44 -18.56 13.75
C PRO A 55 41.68 -17.08 14.10
N ASP A 56 42.83 -16.51 13.71
CA ASP A 56 43.28 -15.16 14.11
C ASP A 56 43.06 -14.07 13.04
N ILE A 57 42.45 -14.39 11.89
CA ILE A 57 42.28 -13.42 10.79
C ILE A 57 41.04 -12.54 10.97
N LYS A 58 41.13 -11.28 10.51
CA LYS A 58 40.02 -10.31 10.59
C LYS A 58 38.88 -10.72 9.66
N GLY A 59 37.63 -10.41 10.04
CA GLY A 59 36.43 -10.74 9.25
C GLY A 59 36.42 -10.24 7.79
N GLN A 60 37.17 -9.18 7.49
CA GLN A 60 37.38 -8.69 6.12
C GLN A 60 38.22 -9.66 5.28
N GLU A 61 39.24 -10.28 5.86
CA GLU A 61 40.12 -11.24 5.19
C GLU A 61 39.39 -12.55 4.92
N ILE A 62 38.56 -13.00 5.86
CA ILE A 62 37.66 -14.15 5.67
C ILE A 62 36.74 -13.92 4.48
N THR A 63 36.17 -12.72 4.35
CA THR A 63 35.27 -12.38 3.25
C THR A 63 36.01 -12.33 1.90
N LYS A 64 37.26 -11.84 1.89
CA LYS A 64 38.12 -11.86 0.69
C LYS A 64 38.47 -13.30 0.28
N ALA A 65 38.86 -14.14 1.23
CA ALA A 65 39.16 -15.55 0.98
C ALA A 65 37.96 -16.31 0.42
N LEU A 66 36.78 -16.15 1.01
CA LEU A 66 35.52 -16.71 0.48
C LEU A 66 35.18 -16.18 -0.92
N SER A 67 35.42 -14.91 -1.19
CA SER A 67 35.19 -14.34 -2.53
C SER A 67 36.12 -14.95 -3.58
N ASN A 68 37.39 -15.18 -3.25
CA ASN A 68 38.34 -15.84 -4.15
C ASN A 68 37.98 -17.30 -4.37
N LYS A 69 37.66 -18.04 -3.28
CA LYS A 69 37.19 -19.43 -3.36
C LYS A 69 35.94 -19.54 -4.24
N TRP A 70 34.97 -18.65 -4.08
CA TRP A 70 33.80 -18.59 -4.96
C TRP A 70 34.17 -18.31 -6.42
N LYS A 71 35.17 -17.48 -6.72
CA LYS A 71 35.59 -17.24 -8.11
C LYS A 71 36.22 -18.48 -8.73
N GLU A 72 37.05 -19.20 -7.96
CA GLU A 72 37.77 -20.41 -8.37
C GLU A 72 36.87 -21.65 -8.51
N MET A 73 35.72 -21.69 -7.81
CA MET A 73 34.75 -22.79 -7.93
C MET A 73 34.26 -22.99 -9.36
N SER A 74 33.97 -24.24 -9.72
CA SER A 74 33.39 -24.60 -11.00
C SER A 74 31.98 -24.03 -11.17
N GLU A 75 31.55 -23.87 -12.43
CA GLU A 75 30.18 -23.44 -12.72
C GLU A 75 29.15 -24.49 -12.25
N ASP A 76 29.51 -25.77 -12.21
CA ASP A 76 28.67 -26.86 -11.73
C ASP A 76 28.41 -26.77 -10.22
N GLU A 77 29.44 -26.48 -9.42
CA GLU A 77 29.28 -26.25 -7.97
C GLU A 77 28.49 -24.97 -7.69
N LYS A 78 28.77 -23.90 -8.45
CA LYS A 78 27.98 -22.65 -8.39
C LYS A 78 26.53 -22.86 -8.79
N SER A 79 26.26 -23.80 -9.70
CA SER A 79 24.93 -24.08 -10.25
C SER A 79 23.95 -24.51 -9.16
N SER A 80 24.41 -25.34 -8.21
CA SER A 80 23.61 -25.76 -7.04
C SER A 80 23.11 -24.55 -6.25
N TYR A 81 24.01 -23.66 -5.81
CA TYR A 81 23.67 -22.43 -5.08
C TYR A 81 22.79 -21.47 -5.90
N LYS A 82 23.03 -21.35 -7.20
CA LYS A 82 22.20 -20.53 -8.11
C LYS A 82 20.77 -21.09 -8.22
N LYS A 83 20.62 -22.41 -8.25
CA LYS A 83 19.32 -23.10 -8.26
C LYS A 83 18.56 -22.86 -6.96
N THR A 84 19.20 -23.10 -5.81
CA THR A 84 18.60 -22.85 -4.48
C THR A 84 18.17 -21.40 -4.31
N TYR A 85 19.00 -20.43 -4.73
CA TYR A 85 18.62 -19.02 -4.71
C TYR A 85 17.38 -18.74 -5.56
N LYS A 86 17.30 -19.29 -6.78
CA LYS A 86 16.13 -19.13 -7.66
C LYS A 86 14.88 -19.72 -7.04
N GLU A 87 14.97 -20.88 -6.40
CA GLU A 87 13.85 -21.53 -5.71
C GLU A 87 13.37 -20.70 -4.50
N ASN A 88 14.28 -20.29 -3.63
CA ASN A 88 13.96 -19.41 -2.50
C ASN A 88 13.36 -18.08 -2.97
N LEU A 89 13.83 -17.53 -4.08
CA LEU A 89 13.28 -16.31 -4.67
C LEU A 89 11.86 -16.52 -5.23
N LYS A 90 11.56 -17.69 -5.81
CA LYS A 90 10.20 -18.04 -6.23
C LYS A 90 9.26 -18.12 -5.04
N ILE A 91 9.66 -18.84 -3.98
CA ILE A 91 8.88 -18.95 -2.73
C ILE A 91 8.63 -17.57 -2.13
N TYR A 92 9.65 -16.72 -2.07
CA TYR A 92 9.54 -15.36 -1.55
C TYR A 92 8.59 -14.47 -2.38
N ASN A 93 8.62 -14.58 -3.70
CA ASN A 93 7.81 -13.74 -4.59
C ASN A 93 6.35 -14.22 -4.73
N ALA A 94 6.09 -15.52 -4.57
CA ALA A 94 4.76 -16.09 -4.78
C ALA A 94 3.67 -15.45 -3.87
N PRO A 95 3.84 -15.32 -2.55
CA PRO A 95 2.88 -14.63 -1.68
C PRO A 95 2.74 -13.15 -2.04
N LEU A 96 3.86 -12.49 -2.40
CA LEU A 96 3.87 -11.08 -2.74
C LEU A 96 3.10 -10.79 -4.04
N ALA A 97 3.08 -11.74 -4.98
CA ALA A 97 2.36 -11.62 -6.24
C ALA A 97 0.84 -11.70 -6.05
N LYS A 98 0.37 -12.39 -4.99
CA LYS A 98 -1.05 -12.52 -4.66
C LYS A 98 -1.67 -11.23 -4.09
N LEU A 99 -0.86 -10.26 -3.66
CA LEU A 99 -1.37 -9.02 -3.07
C LEU A 99 -2.21 -8.21 -4.07
N PRO A 100 -3.48 -7.89 -3.75
CA PRO A 100 -4.32 -7.06 -4.60
C PRO A 100 -3.70 -5.69 -4.84
N LYS A 101 -3.55 -5.33 -6.12
CA LYS A 101 -3.03 -4.02 -6.56
C LYS A 101 -4.19 -3.11 -6.95
N LYS A 102 -4.14 -1.86 -6.47
CA LYS A 102 -5.15 -0.87 -6.84
C LYS A 102 -5.08 -0.59 -8.35
N PRO A 103 -6.24 -0.49 -9.02
CA PRO A 103 -6.27 -0.16 -10.43
C PRO A 103 -5.78 1.28 -10.66
N PRO A 104 -5.22 1.56 -11.84
CA PRO A 104 -4.77 2.90 -12.18
C PRO A 104 -5.96 3.86 -12.34
N GLY A 105 -5.67 5.16 -12.37
CA GLY A 105 -6.63 6.16 -12.86
C GLY A 105 -6.97 5.93 -14.34
N THR A 106 -8.06 6.51 -14.84
CA THR A 106 -8.47 6.43 -16.27
C THR A 106 -7.35 6.77 -17.24
N PHE A 107 -6.68 7.92 -17.05
CA PHE A 107 -5.51 8.29 -17.86
C PHE A 107 -4.32 7.33 -17.66
N GLY A 108 -4.12 6.82 -16.44
CA GLY A 108 -3.06 5.85 -16.17
C GLY A 108 -3.29 4.51 -16.90
N LEU A 109 -4.55 4.10 -17.03
CA LEU A 109 -4.96 2.94 -17.81
C LEU A 109 -4.69 3.17 -19.31
N PHE A 110 -5.11 4.33 -19.84
CA PHE A 110 -4.81 4.75 -21.21
C PHE A 110 -3.30 4.73 -21.49
N VAL A 111 -2.49 5.31 -20.59
CA VAL A 111 -1.03 5.30 -20.70
C VAL A 111 -0.48 3.88 -20.69
N LYS A 112 -0.93 3.02 -19.77
CA LYS A 112 -0.44 1.62 -19.69
C LYS A 112 -0.61 0.87 -21.02
N GLU A 113 -1.74 1.07 -21.71
CA GLU A 113 -2.03 0.36 -22.96
C GLU A 113 -1.36 0.97 -24.20
N ASN A 114 -1.12 2.29 -24.19
CA ASN A 114 -0.60 3.00 -25.35
C ASN A 114 0.89 3.34 -25.24
N TYR A 115 1.51 3.25 -24.06
CA TYR A 115 2.91 3.62 -23.84
C TYR A 115 3.87 2.87 -24.76
N SER A 116 3.72 1.54 -24.89
CA SER A 116 4.63 0.78 -25.76
C SER A 116 4.46 1.13 -27.24
N LYS A 117 3.28 1.56 -27.67
CA LYS A 117 3.04 1.98 -29.06
C LYS A 117 3.72 3.32 -29.29
N GLU A 118 3.48 4.28 -28.40
CA GLU A 118 4.06 5.63 -28.48
C GLU A 118 5.60 5.60 -28.37
N ALA A 119 6.15 4.80 -27.46
CA ALA A 119 7.59 4.67 -27.28
C ALA A 119 8.30 4.04 -28.49
N ARG A 120 7.61 3.20 -29.29
CA ARG A 120 8.16 2.65 -30.54
C ARG A 120 8.20 3.67 -31.67
N LEU A 121 7.25 4.61 -31.69
CA LEU A 121 7.24 5.72 -32.65
C LEU A 121 8.33 6.75 -32.34
N LEU A 122 8.78 6.79 -31.08
CA LEU A 122 9.78 7.72 -30.59
C LEU A 122 10.94 6.96 -29.88
N PRO A 123 11.72 6.15 -30.61
CA PRO A 123 12.69 5.22 -30.01
C PRO A 123 13.85 5.91 -29.27
N GLU A 124 14.23 7.13 -29.67
CA GLU A 124 15.27 7.93 -29.02
C GLU A 124 14.71 8.96 -28.01
N ALA A 125 13.39 9.10 -27.94
CA ALA A 125 12.78 10.12 -27.10
C ALA A 125 12.86 9.76 -25.62
N LYS A 126 12.97 10.81 -24.80
CA LYS A 126 12.97 10.64 -23.34
C LYS A 126 11.55 10.30 -22.87
N LEU A 127 11.46 9.60 -21.74
CA LEU A 127 10.19 9.28 -21.05
C LEU A 127 9.23 10.47 -20.99
N THR A 128 9.75 11.66 -20.68
CA THR A 128 8.96 12.89 -20.56
C THR A 128 8.33 13.33 -21.88
N GLU A 129 8.94 13.02 -23.01
CA GLU A 129 8.43 13.34 -24.35
C GLU A 129 7.33 12.35 -24.75
N VAL A 130 7.54 11.06 -24.53
CA VAL A 130 6.50 10.02 -24.72
C VAL A 130 5.26 10.31 -23.87
N MET A 131 5.44 10.65 -22.59
CA MET A 131 4.32 11.01 -21.70
C MET A 131 3.60 12.30 -22.12
N LYS A 132 4.33 13.29 -22.68
CA LYS A 132 3.70 14.50 -23.23
C LYS A 132 2.85 14.17 -24.45
N ALA A 133 3.35 13.32 -25.36
CA ALA A 133 2.60 12.88 -26.53
C ALA A 133 1.31 12.15 -26.13
N LEU A 134 1.40 11.19 -25.19
CA LEU A 134 0.22 10.50 -24.63
C LEU A 134 -0.77 11.45 -23.94
N SER A 135 -0.27 12.46 -23.22
CA SER A 135 -1.14 13.45 -22.59
C SER A 135 -1.88 14.30 -23.63
N ASN A 136 -1.22 14.66 -24.73
CA ASN A 136 -1.86 15.39 -25.83
C ASN A 136 -2.92 14.53 -26.52
N GLN A 137 -2.61 13.26 -26.78
CA GLN A 137 -3.58 12.30 -27.31
C GLN A 137 -4.81 12.19 -26.39
N TRP A 138 -4.61 11.98 -25.09
CA TRP A 138 -5.70 11.90 -24.11
C TRP A 138 -6.56 13.18 -24.04
N ASN A 139 -5.98 14.35 -24.25
CA ASN A 139 -6.76 15.59 -24.26
C ASN A 139 -7.63 15.68 -25.52
N ASN A 140 -7.15 15.14 -26.64
CA ASN A 140 -7.77 15.20 -27.95
C ASN A 140 -8.70 14.03 -28.29
N ILE A 141 -8.69 12.93 -27.53
CA ILE A 141 -9.67 11.84 -27.73
C ILE A 141 -11.11 12.33 -27.45
N SER A 142 -12.07 11.69 -28.12
CA SER A 142 -13.48 12.07 -28.05
C SER A 142 -14.06 11.84 -26.65
N ASN A 143 -15.22 12.43 -26.36
CA ASN A 143 -15.90 12.19 -25.08
C ASN A 143 -16.39 10.75 -24.97
N GLU A 144 -16.81 10.15 -26.08
CA GLU A 144 -17.22 8.75 -26.18
C GLU A 144 -16.05 7.81 -25.85
N GLU A 145 -14.86 8.07 -26.40
CA GLU A 145 -13.65 7.31 -26.10
C GLU A 145 -13.24 7.48 -24.62
N LYS A 146 -13.31 8.71 -24.09
CA LYS A 146 -13.07 8.96 -22.65
C LYS A 146 -14.03 8.19 -21.75
N GLU A 147 -15.28 8.02 -22.18
CA GLU A 147 -16.27 7.26 -21.44
C GLU A 147 -15.97 5.76 -21.43
N GLN A 148 -15.54 5.20 -22.57
CA GLN A 148 -15.06 3.81 -22.63
C GLN A 148 -13.89 3.55 -21.66
N TRP A 149 -12.95 4.49 -21.56
CA TRP A 149 -11.86 4.39 -20.57
C TRP A 149 -12.33 4.49 -19.12
N LYS A 150 -13.38 5.25 -18.82
CA LYS A 150 -13.99 5.29 -17.49
C LYS A 150 -14.68 3.97 -17.16
N GLN A 151 -15.45 3.40 -18.09
CA GLN A 151 -16.12 2.12 -17.93
C GLN A 151 -15.09 1.01 -17.63
N LYS A 152 -14.04 0.90 -18.46
CA LYS A 152 -12.94 -0.03 -18.24
C LYS A 152 -12.24 0.17 -16.89
N GLN A 153 -12.12 1.42 -16.43
CA GLN A 153 -11.56 1.70 -15.11
C GLN A 153 -12.48 1.23 -13.98
N GLU A 154 -13.79 1.38 -14.15
CA GLU A 154 -14.77 0.96 -13.15
C GLU A 154 -14.82 -0.58 -13.05
N GLU A 155 -14.80 -1.28 -14.17
CA GLU A 155 -14.65 -2.75 -14.22
C GLU A 155 -13.40 -3.21 -13.44
N MET A 156 -12.24 -2.58 -13.68
CA MET A 156 -11.02 -2.90 -12.92
C MET A 156 -11.12 -2.55 -11.43
N LYS A 157 -11.95 -1.58 -11.03
CA LYS A 157 -12.22 -1.31 -9.61
C LYS A 157 -13.09 -2.38 -9.01
N GLU A 158 -14.14 -2.84 -9.69
CA GLU A 158 -14.98 -3.94 -9.20
C GLU A 158 -14.15 -5.22 -9.04
N GLU A 159 -13.36 -5.60 -10.04
CA GLU A 159 -12.44 -6.74 -9.92
C GLU A 159 -11.48 -6.59 -8.74
N TYR A 160 -10.98 -5.38 -8.49
CA TYR A 160 -10.10 -5.12 -7.36
C TYR A 160 -10.83 -5.30 -6.03
N LYS A 161 -12.09 -4.86 -5.92
CA LYS A 161 -12.90 -5.05 -4.71
C LYS A 161 -13.12 -6.53 -4.44
N GLU A 162 -13.48 -7.30 -5.47
CA GLU A 162 -13.64 -8.76 -5.36
C GLU A 162 -12.34 -9.43 -4.91
N LYS A 163 -11.21 -9.10 -5.55
CA LYS A 163 -9.89 -9.59 -5.16
C LYS A 163 -9.51 -9.24 -3.72
N VAL A 164 -9.99 -8.12 -3.18
CA VAL A 164 -9.76 -7.74 -1.78
C VAL A 164 -10.63 -8.55 -0.83
N ILE A 165 -11.87 -8.87 -1.21
CA ILE A 165 -12.80 -9.66 -0.40
C ILE A 165 -12.32 -11.11 -0.30
N SER A 166 -11.98 -11.73 -1.43
CA SER A 166 -11.52 -13.13 -1.52
C SER A 166 -10.03 -13.32 -1.28
N PHE A 167 -9.30 -12.25 -0.95
CA PHE A 167 -7.83 -12.30 -0.80
C PHE A 167 -7.36 -13.37 0.20
N ASP A 168 -8.03 -13.47 1.35
CA ASP A 168 -7.64 -14.36 2.43
C ASP A 168 -7.84 -15.85 2.07
N GLU A 169 -8.81 -16.17 1.20
CA GLU A 169 -9.11 -17.53 0.75
C GLU A 169 -7.99 -18.11 -0.12
N GLY A 170 -7.26 -17.25 -0.82
CA GLY A 170 -6.15 -17.64 -1.70
C GLY A 170 -4.81 -17.86 -1.01
N LEU A 171 -4.75 -17.77 0.33
CA LEU A 171 -3.51 -17.82 1.12
C LEU A 171 -3.45 -19.07 2.01
N THR A 172 -2.30 -19.76 1.99
CA THR A 172 -1.98 -20.73 3.03
C THR A 172 -1.61 -20.03 4.35
N PRO A 173 -1.68 -20.71 5.51
CA PRO A 173 -1.24 -20.13 6.78
C PRO A 173 0.20 -19.62 6.76
N GLU A 174 1.10 -20.32 6.05
CA GLU A 174 2.50 -19.93 5.89
C GLU A 174 2.65 -18.67 5.05
N GLU A 175 1.93 -18.59 3.92
CA GLU A 175 1.93 -17.40 3.07
C GLU A 175 1.34 -16.18 3.80
N ARG A 176 0.27 -16.39 4.58
CA ARG A 176 -0.33 -15.34 5.41
C ARG A 176 0.64 -14.86 6.49
N GLY A 177 1.30 -15.79 7.19
CA GLY A 177 2.32 -15.46 8.20
C GLY A 177 3.48 -14.67 7.60
N PHE A 178 3.99 -15.12 6.44
CA PHE A 178 5.02 -14.41 5.69
C PHE A 178 4.57 -13.00 5.29
N LEU A 179 3.35 -12.84 4.77
CA LEU A 179 2.81 -11.54 4.37
C LEU A 179 2.58 -10.61 5.56
N GLU A 180 2.16 -11.12 6.72
CA GLU A 180 2.03 -10.29 7.92
C GLU A 180 3.41 -9.81 8.40
N GLU A 181 4.41 -10.69 8.42
CA GLU A 181 5.78 -10.34 8.80
C GLU A 181 6.41 -9.33 7.83
N LYS A 182 6.29 -9.58 6.52
CA LYS A 182 6.98 -8.79 5.50
C LYS A 182 6.18 -7.57 5.03
N ARG A 183 4.85 -7.60 5.13
CA ARG A 183 3.92 -6.62 4.55
C ARG A 183 2.78 -6.24 5.50
N GLY A 184 2.95 -6.36 6.82
CA GLY A 184 1.93 -6.04 7.84
C GLY A 184 1.16 -4.73 7.63
N PRO A 185 1.79 -3.57 7.32
CA PRO A 185 1.05 -2.34 7.03
C PRO A 185 0.10 -2.46 5.83
N LYS A 186 0.50 -3.22 4.80
CA LYS A 186 -0.33 -3.48 3.63
C LYS A 186 -1.47 -4.45 3.96
N MET A 187 -1.20 -5.49 4.77
CA MET A 187 -2.22 -6.42 5.26
C MET A 187 -3.30 -5.69 6.06
N ARG A 188 -2.91 -4.82 7.00
CA ARG A 188 -3.84 -3.97 7.76
C ARG A 188 -4.67 -3.04 6.87
N GLN A 189 -4.06 -2.49 5.82
CA GLN A 189 -4.78 -1.67 4.84
C GLN A 189 -5.85 -2.49 4.11
N LEU A 190 -5.50 -3.69 3.64
CA LEU A 190 -6.42 -4.59 2.93
C LEU A 190 -7.56 -5.06 3.85
N ALA A 191 -7.27 -5.44 5.10
CA ALA A 191 -8.30 -5.83 6.07
C ALA A 191 -9.30 -4.69 6.36
N LYS A 192 -8.81 -3.44 6.46
CA LYS A 192 -9.66 -2.25 6.62
C LYS A 192 -10.51 -1.99 5.37
N GLU A 193 -9.94 -2.20 4.18
CA GLU A 193 -10.63 -2.03 2.91
C GLU A 193 -11.71 -3.11 2.73
N LYS A 194 -11.40 -4.39 2.99
CA LYS A 194 -12.36 -5.51 3.04
C LYS A 194 -13.51 -5.22 4.01
N SER A 195 -13.22 -4.83 5.25
CA SER A 195 -14.24 -4.45 6.24
C SER A 195 -15.16 -3.33 5.73
N LYS A 196 -14.61 -2.35 5.00
CA LYS A 196 -15.39 -1.25 4.43
C LYS A 196 -16.27 -1.72 3.27
N LEU A 197 -15.75 -2.59 2.40
CA LEU A 197 -16.48 -3.13 1.24
C LEU A 197 -17.67 -4.00 1.67
N LEU A 198 -17.48 -4.79 2.72
CA LEU A 198 -18.54 -5.61 3.32
C LEU A 198 -19.51 -4.80 4.19
N GLY A 199 -19.38 -3.47 4.25
CA GLY A 199 -20.32 -2.62 4.97
C GLY A 199 -20.28 -2.78 6.49
N ARG A 200 -19.12 -3.14 7.07
CA ARG A 200 -18.99 -3.34 8.52
C ARG A 200 -19.51 -2.11 9.28
N PRO A 201 -20.41 -2.29 10.27
CA PRO A 201 -20.93 -1.19 11.06
C PRO A 201 -19.81 -0.31 11.63
N LYS A 202 -20.02 1.00 11.62
CA LYS A 202 -19.05 1.96 12.19
C LYS A 202 -19.25 2.07 13.68
N ARG A 203 -18.15 2.19 14.42
CA ARG A 203 -18.22 2.49 15.86
C ARG A 203 -18.98 3.81 16.06
N PRO A 204 -19.93 3.87 16.98
CA PRO A 204 -20.67 5.08 17.27
C PRO A 204 -19.78 6.10 17.97
N LEU A 205 -20.27 7.33 18.03
CA LEU A 205 -19.56 8.44 18.62
C LEU A 205 -19.51 8.28 20.15
N THR A 206 -18.41 8.73 20.73
CA THR A 206 -18.30 8.83 22.19
C THR A 206 -19.13 10.03 22.69
N ALA A 207 -19.52 10.00 23.96
CA ALA A 207 -20.28 11.08 24.59
C ALA A 207 -19.71 12.50 24.32
N TYR A 208 -18.39 12.66 24.43
CA TYR A 208 -17.71 13.91 24.10
C TYR A 208 -17.90 14.34 22.63
N ILE A 209 -17.82 13.42 21.67
CA ILE A 209 -17.98 13.77 20.25
C ILE A 209 -19.44 14.09 19.92
N ILE A 210 -20.40 13.42 20.59
CA ILE A 210 -21.83 13.78 20.49
C ILE A 210 -22.04 15.21 21.03
N PHE A 211 -21.46 15.53 22.20
CA PHE A 211 -21.46 16.88 22.75
C PHE A 211 -20.88 17.90 21.77
N VAL A 212 -19.70 17.62 21.20
CA VAL A 212 -19.06 18.51 20.22
C VAL A 212 -19.97 18.69 19.00
N GLN A 213 -20.57 17.63 18.45
CA GLN A 213 -21.44 17.74 17.28
C GLN A 213 -22.70 18.58 17.53
N LYS A 214 -23.32 18.42 18.70
CA LYS A 214 -24.51 19.18 19.09
C LYS A 214 -24.20 20.67 19.33
N ASN A 215 -23.02 20.98 19.87
CA ASN A 215 -22.69 22.34 20.29
C ASN A 215 -21.83 23.14 19.28
N ILE A 216 -21.10 22.49 18.38
CA ILE A 216 -20.22 23.18 17.41
C ILE A 216 -20.99 23.97 16.35
N ARG A 217 -22.24 23.60 16.05
CA ARG A 217 -23.08 24.28 15.05
C ARG A 217 -23.64 25.62 15.54
N GLY A 218 -23.81 25.76 16.85
CA GLY A 218 -24.35 26.98 17.50
C GLY A 218 -23.29 27.98 17.94
N MET A 219 -22.00 27.63 17.85
CA MET A 219 -20.93 28.58 18.14
C MET A 219 -20.79 29.59 17.01
N GLU A 220 -20.99 30.87 17.33
CA GLU A 220 -20.51 31.94 16.45
C GLU A 220 -19.03 31.71 16.19
N SER A 221 -18.62 31.90 14.94
CA SER A 221 -17.21 31.98 14.60
C SER A 221 -16.82 33.45 14.71
N PRO A 222 -16.14 33.91 15.78
CA PRO A 222 -15.45 35.18 15.74
C PRO A 222 -14.64 35.24 14.45
N THR A 223 -14.64 36.39 13.78
CA THR A 223 -13.96 36.58 12.50
C THR A 223 -12.49 36.14 12.63
N GLY A 224 -12.12 35.04 11.95
CA GLY A 224 -10.78 34.47 12.02
C GLY A 224 -10.59 33.24 12.92
N SER A 225 -11.61 32.83 13.70
CA SER A 225 -11.48 31.65 14.56
C SER A 225 -11.35 30.35 13.77
N THR A 226 -10.33 29.56 14.09
CA THR A 226 -10.12 28.27 13.42
C THR A 226 -11.08 27.20 13.97
N ALA A 227 -11.40 26.18 13.16
CA ALA A 227 -12.19 25.04 13.62
C ALA A 227 -11.55 24.33 14.85
N VAL A 228 -10.23 24.44 14.98
CA VAL A 228 -9.46 23.91 16.11
C VAL A 228 -9.77 24.67 17.40
N GLU A 229 -9.80 26.01 17.37
CA GLU A 229 -10.11 26.84 18.54
C GLU A 229 -11.51 26.55 19.07
N ARG A 230 -12.52 26.42 18.19
CA ARG A 230 -13.89 26.07 18.63
C ARG A 230 -13.94 24.72 19.33
N ILE A 231 -13.21 23.73 18.82
CA ILE A 231 -13.12 22.40 19.46
C ILE A 231 -12.39 22.48 20.80
N GLN A 232 -11.37 23.33 20.94
CA GLN A 232 -10.67 23.54 22.21
C GLN A 232 -11.58 24.18 23.27
N THR A 233 -12.38 25.20 22.90
CA THR A 233 -13.38 25.79 23.79
C THR A 233 -14.38 24.74 24.26
N LEU A 234 -14.92 23.93 23.34
CA LEU A 234 -15.82 22.82 23.68
C LEU A 234 -15.15 21.78 24.60
N ALA A 235 -13.87 21.47 24.39
CA ALA A 235 -13.13 20.56 25.27
C ALA A 235 -13.03 21.11 26.71
N GLN A 236 -12.78 22.42 26.86
CA GLN A 236 -12.76 23.07 28.17
C GLN A 236 -14.14 23.06 28.82
N THR A 237 -15.19 23.40 28.07
CA THR A 237 -16.58 23.31 28.55
C THR A 237 -16.90 21.90 29.03
N TRP A 238 -16.59 20.88 28.22
CA TRP A 238 -16.79 19.47 28.59
C TRP A 238 -16.06 19.09 29.87
N ASN A 239 -14.82 19.53 30.06
CA ASN A 239 -14.07 19.20 31.28
C ASN A 239 -14.67 19.83 32.54
N ASN A 240 -15.27 21.02 32.42
CA ASN A 240 -15.91 21.73 33.52
C ASN A 240 -17.36 21.29 33.80
N MET A 241 -17.99 20.56 32.88
CA MET A 241 -19.35 20.03 33.07
C MET A 241 -19.41 18.98 34.19
N THR A 242 -20.52 18.95 34.93
CA THR A 242 -20.80 17.96 35.95
C THR A 242 -21.13 16.59 35.34
N SER A 243 -21.16 15.54 36.17
CA SER A 243 -21.60 14.21 35.74
C SER A 243 -23.05 14.22 35.24
N GLU A 244 -23.92 15.02 35.88
CA GLU A 244 -25.33 15.15 35.53
C GLU A 244 -25.51 15.82 34.16
N GLU A 245 -24.75 16.87 33.87
CA GLU A 245 -24.77 17.55 32.56
C GLU A 245 -24.21 16.67 31.44
N LYS A 246 -23.30 15.76 31.78
CA LYS A 246 -22.73 14.78 30.84
C LYS A 246 -23.65 13.59 30.59
N GLU A 247 -24.61 13.33 31.49
CA GLU A 247 -25.39 12.08 31.49
C GLU A 247 -26.20 11.92 30.20
N GLU A 248 -26.79 12.99 29.66
CA GLU A 248 -27.51 12.94 28.37
C GLU A 248 -26.63 12.35 27.25
N TYR A 249 -25.40 12.86 27.12
CA TYR A 249 -24.46 12.42 26.08
C TYR A 249 -23.90 11.03 26.36
N VAL A 250 -23.72 10.68 27.64
CA VAL A 250 -23.27 9.35 28.07
C VAL A 250 -24.32 8.29 27.78
N VAL A 251 -25.59 8.57 28.07
CA VAL A 251 -26.72 7.68 27.76
C VAL A 251 -26.86 7.50 26.25
N GLU A 252 -26.83 8.59 25.46
CA GLU A 252 -26.92 8.52 24.00
C GLU A 252 -25.77 7.68 23.40
N SER A 253 -24.53 7.90 23.88
CA SER A 253 -23.36 7.13 23.44
C SER A 253 -23.48 5.66 23.81
N ARG A 254 -24.01 5.34 25.00
CA ARG A 254 -24.21 3.97 25.48
C ARG A 254 -25.25 3.23 24.63
N GLN A 255 -26.41 3.83 24.40
CA GLN A 255 -27.47 3.26 23.57
C GLN A 255 -26.99 3.02 22.13
N ALA A 256 -26.29 3.99 21.55
CA ALA A 256 -25.71 3.82 20.22
C ALA A 256 -24.66 2.69 20.19
N PHE A 257 -23.88 2.51 21.26
CA PHE A 257 -22.91 1.44 21.38
C PHE A 257 -23.54 0.06 21.54
N GLU A 258 -24.64 -0.06 22.29
CA GLU A 258 -25.42 -1.30 22.38
C GLU A 258 -26.02 -1.69 21.04
N GLN A 259 -26.58 -0.73 20.30
CA GLN A 259 -27.07 -0.99 18.94
C GLN A 259 -25.94 -1.42 18.01
N TYR A 260 -24.81 -0.71 18.04
CA TYR A 260 -23.62 -1.07 17.27
C TYR A 260 -23.14 -2.51 17.55
N GLN A 261 -23.18 -2.96 18.80
CA GLN A 261 -22.79 -4.32 19.13
C GLN A 261 -23.72 -5.36 18.48
N LYS A 262 -25.03 -5.10 18.48
CA LYS A 262 -26.02 -5.94 17.78
C LYS A 262 -25.76 -5.95 16.27
N ASP A 263 -25.59 -4.77 15.67
CA ASP A 263 -25.32 -4.63 14.24
C ASP A 263 -24.04 -5.37 13.83
N VAL A 264 -22.99 -5.32 14.66
CA VAL A 264 -21.74 -6.05 14.41
C VAL A 264 -21.93 -7.55 14.55
N ALA A 265 -22.72 -8.02 15.52
CA ALA A 265 -23.00 -9.45 15.68
C ALA A 265 -23.74 -10.00 14.46
N GLU A 266 -24.81 -9.32 14.02
CA GLU A 266 -25.55 -9.68 12.81
C GLU A 266 -24.67 -9.59 11.56
N TRP A 267 -23.81 -8.57 11.47
CA TRP A 267 -22.88 -8.43 10.35
C TRP A 267 -21.88 -9.59 10.27
N LYS A 268 -21.37 -10.06 11.43
CA LYS A 268 -20.45 -11.21 11.49
C LYS A 268 -21.13 -12.52 11.08
N GLU A 269 -22.40 -12.69 11.43
CA GLU A 269 -23.19 -13.85 11.00
C GLU A 269 -23.37 -13.86 9.47
N LYS A 270 -23.61 -12.69 8.87
CA LYS A 270 -23.76 -12.54 7.42
C LYS A 270 -22.45 -12.63 6.63
N HIS A 271 -21.30 -12.41 7.28
CA HIS A 271 -19.98 -12.37 6.64
C HIS A 271 -18.96 -13.22 7.42
N PRO A 272 -19.13 -14.56 7.49
CA PRO A 272 -18.18 -15.44 8.17
C PRO A 272 -16.76 -15.36 7.57
N GLU A 273 -16.63 -15.01 6.29
CA GLU A 273 -15.37 -14.77 5.58
C GLU A 273 -14.61 -13.52 6.06
N ALA A 274 -15.26 -12.68 6.87
CA ALA A 274 -14.69 -11.45 7.43
C ALA A 274 -14.31 -11.58 8.91
N ALA A 275 -14.57 -12.74 9.52
CA ALA A 275 -14.28 -13.06 10.92
C ALA A 275 -12.80 -13.42 11.18
#